data_AF-A0A1S8WPW8-F1
#
_entry.id   AF-A0A1S8WPW8-F1
#
_cell.length_a   1.000
_cell.length_b   1.000
_cell.length_c   1.000
_cell.angle_alpha   90.00
_cell.angle_beta   90.00
_cell.angle_gamma   90.00
#
_symmetry.space_group_name_H-M   'P 1'
#
loop_
_entity.id
_entity.type
_entity.pdbx_description
1 polymer ?
#
loop_
_entity_poly.entity_id
_entity_poly.type
_entity_poly.pdbx_seq_one_letter_code
_entity_poly.pdbx_strand_id
1 'polypeptide(L)'
;IEVELRRTKDVLDKKNAIFHELKERKRFLRQLGFCSETDELTFKGRVACEISSGDELILTELLLDNFFSPLTPVQLAGVMSCFVAKKPVGKHQHTQLRPDMAQALETIKAKARSLARVAIECGICYSRGSSDPINEKSDDIAKLAAQLNNWMRLVADEQACVDQFSGHLMEVVRAWAEGVCFARLREFAPLSDGIIIRCLRKLSGLLRQMHNAAKVAGRTELGNKFLE
;
A
#
# COMPACT_ATOMS: atom_id res chain seq x y z
N ILE A 1 -13.69 30.20 -31.07
CA ILE A 1 -14.86 30.02 -30.17
C ILE A 1 -15.11 28.53 -29.91
N GLU A 2 -15.32 27.71 -30.95
CA GLU A 2 -15.62 26.27 -30.79
C GLU A 2 -14.50 25.45 -30.12
N VAL A 3 -13.23 25.72 -30.48
CA VAL A 3 -12.06 25.10 -29.82
C VAL A 3 -11.98 25.48 -28.33
N GLU A 4 -12.30 26.73 -27.99
CA GLU A 4 -12.23 27.23 -26.62
C GLU A 4 -13.38 26.70 -25.75
N LEU A 5 -14.58 26.58 -26.34
CA LEU A 5 -15.74 25.93 -25.72
C LEU A 5 -15.46 24.44 -25.46
N ARG A 6 -14.84 23.74 -26.41
CA ARG A 6 -14.45 22.33 -26.23
C ARG A 6 -13.43 22.18 -25.10
N ARG A 7 -12.38 23.01 -25.06
CA ARG A 7 -11.39 23.03 -23.97
C ARG A 7 -12.04 23.28 -22.61
N THR A 8 -12.94 24.26 -22.52
CA THR A 8 -13.64 24.59 -21.26
C THR A 8 -14.52 23.44 -20.79
N LYS A 9 -15.21 22.76 -21.72
CA LYS A 9 -16.00 21.57 -21.43
C LYS A 9 -15.14 20.42 -20.90
N ASP A 10 -14.00 20.15 -21.54
CA ASP A 10 -13.08 19.10 -21.11
C ASP A 10 -12.53 19.35 -19.69
N VAL A 11 -12.22 20.61 -19.36
CA VAL A 11 -11.79 20.99 -18.00
C VAL A 11 -12.91 20.78 -16.98
N LEU A 12 -14.15 21.13 -17.32
CA LEU A 12 -15.29 20.95 -16.43
C LEU A 12 -15.57 19.46 -16.18
N ASP A 13 -15.52 18.63 -17.22
CA ASP A 13 -15.73 17.18 -17.12
C ASP A 13 -14.64 16.54 -16.24
N LYS A 14 -13.37 16.95 -16.39
CA LYS A 14 -12.27 16.52 -15.52
C LYS A 14 -12.50 16.91 -14.05
N LYS A 15 -12.92 18.15 -13.80
CA LYS A 15 -13.23 18.62 -12.44
C LYS A 15 -14.36 17.78 -11.82
N ASN A 16 -15.43 17.53 -12.57
CA ASN A 16 -16.56 16.73 -12.12
C ASN A 16 -16.15 15.30 -11.78
N ALA A 17 -15.28 14.68 -12.60
CA ALA A 17 -14.73 13.35 -12.31
C ALA A 17 -13.94 13.32 -11.00
N ILE A 18 -13.06 14.30 -10.77
CA ILE A 18 -12.28 14.41 -9.52
C ILE A 18 -13.21 14.57 -8.31
N PHE A 19 -14.23 15.42 -8.41
CA PHE A 19 -15.21 15.61 -7.33
C PHE A 19 -16.00 14.33 -7.02
N HIS A 20 -16.37 13.56 -8.04
CA HIS A 20 -17.05 12.28 -7.86
C HIS A 20 -16.17 11.28 -7.12
N GLU A 21 -14.92 11.14 -7.57
CA GLU A 21 -13.93 10.25 -6.99
C GLU A 21 -13.62 10.58 -5.53
N LEU A 22 -13.50 11.87 -5.20
CA LEU A 22 -13.31 12.32 -3.82
C LEU A 22 -14.49 11.94 -2.92
N LYS A 23 -15.73 12.01 -3.43
CA LYS A 23 -16.93 11.60 -2.67
C LYS A 23 -16.94 10.09 -2.40
N GLU A 24 -16.59 9.26 -3.37
CA GLU A 24 -16.50 7.80 -3.23
C GLU A 24 -15.42 7.41 -2.20
N ARG A 25 -14.25 8.03 -2.29
CA ARG A 25 -13.16 7.82 -1.33
C ARG A 25 -13.53 8.25 0.08
N LYS A 26 -14.19 9.40 0.21
CA LYS A 26 -14.70 9.89 1.49
C LYS A 26 -15.68 8.89 2.11
N ARG A 27 -16.62 8.36 1.32
CA ARG A 27 -17.54 7.31 1.75
C ARG A 27 -16.79 6.06 2.20
N PHE A 28 -15.77 5.64 1.45
CA PHE A 28 -14.95 4.49 1.80
C PHE A 28 -14.16 4.66 3.11
N LEU A 29 -13.52 5.81 3.31
CA LEU A 29 -12.80 6.11 4.55
C LEU A 29 -13.73 6.16 5.77
N ARG A 30 -14.96 6.66 5.60
CA ARG A 30 -16.01 6.61 6.64
C ARG A 30 -16.48 5.19 6.92
N GLN A 31 -16.74 4.40 5.87
CA GLN A 31 -17.15 3.00 5.99
C GLN A 31 -16.09 2.15 6.73
N LEU A 32 -14.81 2.44 6.52
CA LEU A 32 -13.72 1.81 7.24
C LEU A 32 -13.45 2.43 8.63
N GLY A 33 -14.14 3.51 9.00
CA GLY A 33 -13.98 4.16 10.30
C GLY A 33 -12.69 4.94 10.47
N PHE A 34 -12.04 5.40 9.40
CA PHE A 34 -10.90 6.33 9.47
C PHE A 34 -11.35 7.79 9.70
N CYS A 35 -12.55 8.14 9.22
CA CYS A 35 -13.21 9.43 9.47
C CYS A 35 -14.65 9.21 9.94
N SER A 36 -15.18 10.15 10.73
CA SER A 36 -16.59 10.17 11.13
C SER A 36 -17.50 10.67 10.00
N GLU A 37 -18.82 10.60 10.20
CA GLU A 37 -19.81 11.22 9.30
C GLU A 37 -19.68 12.76 9.19
N THR A 38 -19.03 13.39 10.17
CA THR A 38 -18.72 14.82 10.22
C THR A 38 -17.33 15.16 9.68
N ASP A 39 -16.62 14.19 9.10
CA ASP A 39 -15.25 14.33 8.56
C ASP A 39 -14.16 14.60 9.59
N GLU A 40 -14.40 14.18 10.82
CA GLU A 40 -13.41 14.25 11.89
C GLU A 40 -12.58 12.97 11.89
N LEU A 41 -11.26 13.10 12.05
CA LEU A 41 -10.36 11.95 12.14
C LEU A 41 -10.67 11.12 13.39
N THR A 42 -10.94 9.84 13.18
CA THR A 42 -11.09 8.89 14.29
C THR A 42 -9.71 8.51 14.86
N PHE A 43 -9.70 7.70 15.91
CA PHE A 43 -8.46 7.10 16.40
C PHE A 43 -7.71 6.32 15.31
N LYS A 44 -8.45 5.51 14.52
CA LYS A 44 -7.90 4.76 13.39
C LYS A 44 -7.31 5.68 12.32
N GLY A 45 -8.00 6.77 12.00
CA GLY A 45 -7.50 7.81 11.10
C GLY A 45 -6.18 8.41 11.57
N ARG A 46 -6.06 8.73 12.87
CA ARG A 46 -4.82 9.27 13.45
C ARG A 46 -3.65 8.29 13.40
N VAL A 47 -3.90 7.00 13.65
CA VAL A 47 -2.86 5.96 13.50
C VAL A 47 -2.38 5.89 12.05
N ALA A 48 -3.31 5.97 11.09
CA ALA A 48 -3.00 5.93 9.67
C ALA A 48 -2.12 7.10 9.21
N CYS A 49 -2.31 8.29 9.79
CA CYS A 49 -1.51 9.49 9.47
C CYS A 49 0.01 9.32 9.71
N GLU A 50 0.43 8.34 10.51
CA GLU A 50 1.84 8.03 10.74
C GLU A 50 2.49 7.22 9.60
N ILE A 51 1.67 6.69 8.69
CA ILE A 51 2.08 5.81 7.59
C ILE A 51 1.94 6.56 6.28
N SER A 52 3.05 6.68 5.52
CA SER A 52 3.05 7.35 4.21
C SER A 52 3.77 6.55 3.13
N SER A 53 4.17 5.31 3.44
CA SER A 53 4.76 4.37 2.51
C SER A 53 4.07 3.01 2.62
N GLY A 54 4.02 2.27 1.51
CA GLY A 54 3.23 1.04 1.44
C GLY A 54 1.74 1.30 1.29
N ASP A 55 0.92 0.35 1.73
CA ASP A 55 -0.54 0.47 1.75
C ASP A 55 -0.98 0.83 3.18
N GLU A 56 -1.17 2.13 3.41
CA GLU A 56 -1.47 2.71 4.73
C GLU A 56 -2.74 2.15 5.37
N LEU A 57 -3.78 1.85 4.57
CA LEU A 57 -5.04 1.33 5.07
C LEU A 57 -4.89 -0.12 5.52
N ILE A 58 -4.24 -0.97 4.71
CA ILE A 58 -3.97 -2.38 5.08
C ILE A 58 -3.03 -2.44 6.28
N LEU A 59 -1.97 -1.63 6.30
CA LEU A 59 -1.01 -1.61 7.42
C LEU A 59 -1.67 -1.18 8.73
N THR A 60 -2.55 -0.17 8.69
CA THR A 60 -3.31 0.29 9.86
C THR A 60 -4.24 -0.82 10.36
N GLU A 61 -4.97 -1.48 9.46
CA GLU A 61 -5.84 -2.61 9.80
C GLU A 61 -5.07 -3.74 10.49
N LEU A 62 -3.97 -4.19 9.88
CA LEU A 62 -3.14 -5.27 10.44
C LEU A 62 -2.55 -4.89 11.81
N LEU A 63 -2.14 -3.63 11.98
CA LEU A 63 -1.61 -3.14 13.24
C LEU A 63 -2.66 -3.18 14.35
N LEU A 64 -3.87 -2.71 14.07
CA LEU A 64 -4.97 -2.68 15.04
C LEU A 64 -5.50 -4.08 15.35
N ASP A 65 -5.49 -4.99 14.37
CA ASP A 65 -5.84 -6.41 14.49
C ASP A 65 -4.77 -7.26 15.19
N ASN A 66 -3.71 -6.65 15.73
CA ASN A 66 -2.65 -7.35 16.48
C ASN A 66 -1.84 -8.35 15.64
N PHE A 67 -1.86 -8.25 14.31
CA PHE A 67 -1.21 -9.19 13.38
C PHE A 67 0.31 -9.30 13.57
N PHE A 68 0.97 -8.19 13.91
CA PHE A 68 2.43 -8.16 14.05
C PHE A 68 2.94 -8.63 15.42
N SER A 69 2.05 -8.75 16.40
CA SER A 69 2.41 -9.13 17.77
C SER A 69 3.00 -10.54 17.92
N PRO A 70 2.50 -11.59 17.26
CA PRO A 70 3.10 -12.92 17.35
C PRO A 70 4.40 -13.09 16.52
N LEU A 71 4.73 -12.14 15.64
CA LEU A 71 5.91 -12.24 14.78
C LEU A 71 7.19 -11.90 15.54
N THR A 72 8.28 -12.62 15.26
CA THR A 72 9.64 -12.22 15.68
C THR A 72 10.11 -11.00 14.88
N PRO A 73 11.12 -10.23 15.33
CA PRO A 73 11.68 -9.11 14.56
C PRO A 73 12.11 -9.52 13.15
N VAL A 74 12.71 -10.71 13.02
CA VAL A 74 13.17 -11.26 11.74
C VAL A 74 11.99 -11.61 10.81
N GLN A 75 10.95 -12.28 11.34
CA GLN A 75 9.73 -12.56 10.58
C GLN A 75 9.04 -11.26 10.17
N LEU A 76 8.95 -10.29 11.08
CA LEU A 76 8.38 -8.98 10.85
C LEU A 76 9.09 -8.26 9.70
N ALA A 77 10.43 -8.22 9.70
CA ALA A 77 11.20 -7.62 8.61
C ALA A 77 10.87 -8.28 7.25
N GLY A 78 10.83 -9.62 7.22
CA GLY A 78 10.43 -10.38 6.03
C GLY A 78 9.01 -10.03 5.56
N VAL A 79 8.02 -10.04 6.45
CA VAL A 79 6.62 -9.71 6.14
C VAL A 79 6.47 -8.27 5.65
N MET A 80 7.14 -7.31 6.29
CA MET A 80 7.09 -5.90 5.93
C MET A 80 7.67 -5.62 4.53
N SER A 81 8.53 -6.49 4.00
CA SER A 81 9.02 -6.41 2.63
C SER A 81 7.89 -6.45 1.58
N CYS A 82 6.76 -7.11 1.87
CA CYS A 82 5.60 -7.19 0.97
C CYS A 82 4.97 -5.83 0.65
N PHE A 83 5.16 -4.82 1.51
CA PHE A 83 4.59 -3.49 1.34
C PHE A 83 5.51 -2.52 0.60
N VAL A 84 6.79 -2.85 0.46
CA VAL A 84 7.80 -1.97 -0.19
C VAL A 84 8.37 -2.56 -1.47
N ALA A 85 8.32 -3.89 -1.61
CA ALA A 85 8.79 -4.59 -2.78
C ALA A 85 7.83 -4.36 -3.96
N LYS A 86 8.41 -4.07 -5.13
CA LYS A 86 7.63 -4.06 -6.38
C LYS A 86 7.51 -5.51 -6.87
N LYS A 87 6.32 -5.92 -7.31
CA LYS A 87 6.11 -7.24 -7.94
C LYS A 87 7.16 -7.45 -9.04
N PRO A 88 7.90 -8.57 -9.03
CA PRO A 88 8.88 -8.86 -10.06
C PRO A 88 8.16 -9.15 -11.39
N VAL A 89 8.72 -8.65 -12.48
CA VAL A 89 8.25 -8.95 -13.83
C VAL A 89 8.96 -10.22 -14.30
N GLY A 90 8.22 -11.25 -14.71
CA GLY A 90 8.77 -12.51 -15.24
C GLY A 90 8.79 -13.69 -14.26
N LYS A 91 9.70 -14.66 -14.48
CA LYS A 91 9.71 -16.01 -13.86
C LYS A 91 9.97 -16.06 -12.35
N HIS A 92 10.27 -14.93 -11.70
CA HIS A 92 10.68 -14.86 -10.28
C HIS A 92 9.52 -14.55 -9.31
N GLN A 93 8.29 -14.94 -9.67
CA GLN A 93 7.11 -14.69 -8.85
C GLN A 93 6.89 -15.73 -7.74
N HIS A 94 7.41 -16.94 -7.92
CA HIS A 94 7.26 -18.03 -6.96
C HIS A 94 8.56 -18.22 -6.19
N THR A 95 8.51 -17.90 -4.90
CA THR A 95 9.55 -18.23 -3.92
C THR A 95 8.94 -19.21 -2.93
N GLN A 96 9.69 -20.26 -2.58
CA GLN A 96 9.25 -21.20 -1.56
C GLN A 96 9.32 -20.51 -0.20
N LEU A 97 8.16 -20.13 0.33
CA LEU A 97 8.04 -19.56 1.65
C LEU A 97 7.96 -20.66 2.69
N ARG A 98 8.52 -20.39 3.88
CA ARG A 98 8.25 -21.24 5.04
C ARG A 98 6.78 -21.12 5.45
N PRO A 99 6.19 -22.13 6.12
CA PRO A 99 4.76 -22.16 6.41
C PRO A 99 4.26 -20.94 7.20
N ASP A 100 5.03 -20.46 8.17
CA ASP A 100 4.77 -19.25 8.96
C ASP A 100 4.68 -18.00 8.08
N MET A 101 5.64 -17.84 7.16
CA MET A 101 5.70 -16.69 6.23
C MET A 101 4.59 -16.76 5.17
N ALA A 102 4.28 -17.96 4.68
CA ALA A 102 3.17 -18.18 3.75
C ALA A 102 1.82 -17.83 4.40
N GLN A 103 1.61 -18.25 5.66
CA GLN A 103 0.41 -17.91 6.42
C GLN A 103 0.29 -16.39 6.66
N ALA A 104 1.40 -15.72 6.97
CA ALA A 104 1.43 -14.27 7.11
C ALA A 104 1.05 -13.56 5.79
N LEU A 105 1.57 -14.02 4.65
CA LEU A 105 1.23 -13.49 3.34
C LEU A 105 -0.26 -13.69 3.00
N GLU A 106 -0.81 -14.87 3.28
CA GLU A 106 -2.24 -15.13 3.04
C GLU A 106 -3.15 -14.28 3.93
N THR A 107 -2.72 -13.97 5.16
CA THR A 107 -3.44 -13.04 6.04
C THR A 107 -3.46 -11.63 5.46
N ILE A 108 -2.32 -11.14 4.95
CA ILE A 108 -2.23 -9.83 4.27
C ILE A 108 -3.16 -9.80 3.05
N LYS A 109 -3.11 -10.84 2.22
CA LYS A 109 -3.97 -10.97 1.03
C LYS A 109 -5.46 -11.03 1.40
N ALA A 110 -5.82 -11.75 2.45
CA ALA A 110 -7.19 -11.79 2.95
C ALA A 110 -7.67 -10.41 3.41
N LYS A 111 -6.82 -9.64 4.10
CA LYS A 111 -7.13 -8.26 4.49
C LYS A 111 -7.28 -7.35 3.26
N ALA A 112 -6.36 -7.42 2.31
CA ALA A 112 -6.42 -6.69 1.04
C ALA A 112 -7.72 -6.97 0.27
N ARG A 113 -8.12 -8.25 0.22
CA ARG A 113 -9.37 -8.70 -0.38
C ARG A 113 -10.60 -8.09 0.29
N SER A 114 -10.63 -8.10 1.63
CA SER A 114 -11.74 -7.51 2.39
C SER A 114 -11.88 -6.01 2.10
N LEU A 115 -10.76 -5.27 2.09
CA LEU A 115 -10.76 -3.83 1.80
C LEU A 115 -11.19 -3.53 0.36
N ALA A 116 -10.76 -4.36 -0.60
CA ALA A 116 -11.17 -4.23 -2.00
C ALA A 116 -12.69 -4.40 -2.17
N ARG A 117 -13.32 -5.33 -1.46
CA ARG A 117 -14.79 -5.50 -1.48
C ARG A 117 -15.52 -4.26 -0.98
N VAL A 118 -15.08 -3.72 0.16
CA VAL A 118 -15.66 -2.49 0.72
C VAL A 118 -15.46 -1.30 -0.22
N ALA A 119 -14.33 -1.23 -0.94
CA ALA A 119 -14.07 -0.20 -1.95
C ALA A 119 -15.08 -0.30 -3.11
N ILE A 120 -15.33 -1.51 -3.62
CA ILE A 120 -16.32 -1.77 -4.67
C ILE A 120 -17.73 -1.38 -4.20
N GLU A 121 -18.12 -1.74 -2.96
CA GLU A 121 -19.41 -1.37 -2.37
C GLU A 121 -19.59 0.16 -2.22
N CYS A 122 -18.49 0.89 -2.03
CA CYS A 122 -18.48 2.35 -1.97
C CYS A 122 -18.56 3.02 -3.34
N GLY A 123 -18.48 2.26 -4.43
CA GLY A 123 -18.52 2.74 -5.80
C GLY A 123 -17.15 3.12 -6.37
N ILE A 124 -16.04 2.78 -5.69
CA ILE A 124 -14.69 3.05 -6.20
C ILE A 124 -14.46 2.16 -7.43
N CYS A 125 -14.75 2.71 -8.61
CA CYS A 125 -14.68 2.04 -9.90
C CYS A 125 -13.84 2.88 -10.87
N TYR A 126 -13.14 2.22 -11.79
CA TYR A 126 -12.38 2.93 -12.81
C TYR A 126 -13.34 3.74 -13.70
N SER A 127 -13.13 5.05 -13.80
CA SER A 127 -13.40 5.75 -15.04
C SER A 127 -12.41 5.20 -16.06
N ARG A 128 -12.85 4.27 -16.94
CA ARG A 128 -12.09 3.86 -18.14
C ARG A 128 -11.51 5.13 -18.75
N GLY A 129 -10.19 5.31 -18.63
CA GLY A 129 -9.53 6.42 -19.28
C GLY A 129 -9.84 6.33 -20.76
N SER A 130 -10.48 7.37 -21.31
CA SER A 130 -10.30 7.68 -22.72
C SER A 130 -8.80 7.70 -22.97
N SER A 131 -8.36 6.84 -23.86
CA SER A 131 -6.96 6.55 -24.21
C SER A 131 -6.28 7.69 -24.96
N ASP A 132 -6.54 8.94 -24.60
CA ASP A 132 -5.90 10.08 -25.23
C ASP A 132 -4.73 10.55 -24.36
N PRO A 133 -3.49 10.53 -24.90
CA PRO A 133 -2.34 11.08 -24.20
C PRO A 133 -2.57 12.58 -24.01
N ILE A 134 -2.83 12.98 -22.77
CA ILE A 134 -2.95 14.38 -22.39
C ILE A 134 -1.57 15.02 -22.55
N ASN A 135 -1.38 15.70 -23.67
CA ASN A 135 -0.40 16.76 -23.78
C ASN A 135 -0.96 18.03 -23.10
N GLU A 136 -0.06 18.83 -22.53
CA GLU A 136 -0.25 20.23 -22.06
C GLU A 136 -0.63 20.50 -20.58
N LYS A 137 0.42 20.90 -19.83
CA LYS A 137 0.57 22.18 -19.11
C LYS A 137 -0.56 22.67 -18.18
N SER A 138 -1.13 21.81 -17.35
CA SER A 138 -1.69 22.25 -16.05
C SER A 138 -1.16 21.35 -14.95
N ASP A 139 -0.01 21.75 -14.41
CA ASP A 139 0.79 20.95 -13.48
C ASP A 139 0.02 20.61 -12.20
N ASP A 140 -0.89 21.45 -11.73
CA ASP A 140 -1.53 21.25 -10.42
C ASP A 140 -2.65 20.21 -10.44
N ILE A 141 -3.48 20.19 -11.48
CA ILE A 141 -4.53 19.16 -11.63
C ILE A 141 -3.89 17.81 -11.95
N ALA A 142 -2.82 17.79 -12.77
CA ALA A 142 -2.08 16.57 -13.06
C ALA A 142 -1.31 16.05 -11.83
N LYS A 143 -0.75 16.93 -10.99
CA LYS A 143 -0.11 16.57 -9.71
C LYS A 143 -1.14 16.06 -8.70
N LEU A 144 -2.28 16.75 -8.56
CA LEU A 144 -3.39 16.29 -7.72
C LEU A 144 -3.90 14.93 -8.20
N ALA A 145 -4.14 14.76 -9.50
CA ALA A 145 -4.53 13.48 -10.08
C ALA A 145 -3.44 12.42 -9.87
N ALA A 146 -2.14 12.75 -9.97
CA ALA A 146 -1.06 11.80 -9.71
C ALA A 146 -0.93 11.42 -8.23
N GLN A 147 -1.15 12.36 -7.30
CA GLN A 147 -1.19 12.10 -5.86
C GLN A 147 -2.42 11.25 -5.50
N LEU A 148 -3.57 11.59 -6.08
CA LEU A 148 -4.81 10.83 -5.99
C LEU A 148 -4.61 9.42 -6.58
N ASN A 149 -3.87 9.29 -7.69
CA ASN A 149 -3.49 8.04 -8.34
C ASN A 149 -2.52 7.19 -7.52
N ASN A 150 -1.66 7.81 -6.70
CA ASN A 150 -0.77 7.09 -5.79
C ASN A 150 -1.55 6.41 -4.65
N TRP A 151 -2.65 7.03 -4.22
CA TRP A 151 -3.67 6.41 -3.35
C TRP A 151 -4.55 5.41 -4.12
N MET A 152 -4.65 5.54 -5.45
CA MET A 152 -5.49 4.76 -6.37
C MET A 152 -4.88 3.39 -6.73
N ARG A 153 -4.28 2.71 -5.75
CA ARG A 153 -3.96 1.29 -5.84
C ARG A 153 -5.05 0.38 -5.29
N LEU A 154 -6.18 0.95 -4.88
CA LEU A 154 -7.42 0.27 -4.51
C LEU A 154 -8.46 0.56 -5.61
N VAL A 155 -8.41 -0.09 -6.77
CA VAL A 155 -8.91 -1.44 -7.11
C VAL A 155 -10.36 -1.41 -7.66
N ALA A 156 -10.48 -1.72 -8.95
CA ALA A 156 -11.72 -2.18 -9.60
C ALA A 156 -11.77 -3.72 -9.77
N ASP A 157 -10.70 -4.40 -9.36
CA ASP A 157 -10.53 -5.86 -9.41
C ASP A 157 -9.92 -6.40 -8.10
N GLU A 158 -10.74 -7.08 -7.30
CA GLU A 158 -10.35 -7.73 -6.04
C GLU A 158 -9.03 -8.50 -6.18
N GLN A 159 -8.82 -9.18 -7.32
CA GLN A 159 -7.62 -9.96 -7.55
C GLN A 159 -6.38 -9.08 -7.76
N ALA A 160 -6.48 -7.99 -8.53
CA ALA A 160 -5.40 -7.01 -8.69
C ALA A 160 -4.93 -6.41 -7.34
N CYS A 161 -5.85 -6.17 -6.39
CA CYS A 161 -5.51 -5.72 -5.04
C CYS A 161 -4.63 -6.74 -4.31
N VAL A 162 -5.04 -8.00 -4.40
CA VAL A 162 -4.35 -9.12 -3.75
C VAL A 162 -2.99 -9.37 -4.39
N ASP A 163 -2.93 -9.28 -5.71
CA ASP A 163 -1.78 -9.60 -6.54
C ASP A 163 -0.60 -8.63 -6.39
N GLN A 164 -0.83 -7.44 -5.84
CA GLN A 164 0.23 -6.49 -5.55
C GLN A 164 1.13 -6.97 -4.40
N PHE A 165 0.58 -7.78 -3.48
CA PHE A 165 1.32 -8.36 -2.36
C PHE A 165 1.96 -9.69 -2.77
N SER A 166 3.29 -9.69 -2.82
CA SER A 166 4.05 -10.88 -3.20
C SER A 166 5.15 -11.16 -2.17
N GLY A 167 5.35 -12.45 -1.89
CA GLY A 167 6.34 -12.90 -0.90
C GLY A 167 7.77 -13.05 -1.44
N HIS A 168 8.04 -12.63 -2.67
CA HIS A 168 9.29 -12.91 -3.37
C HIS A 168 10.57 -12.40 -2.68
N LEU A 169 10.44 -11.40 -1.80
CA LEU A 169 11.54 -10.86 -0.99
C LEU A 169 11.45 -11.21 0.50
N MET A 170 10.40 -11.91 0.95
CA MET A 170 10.20 -12.19 2.38
C MET A 170 11.33 -13.01 2.97
N GLU A 171 11.70 -14.11 2.31
CA GLU A 171 12.80 -14.98 2.78
C GLU A 171 14.17 -14.32 2.63
N VAL A 172 14.37 -13.49 1.60
CA VAL A 172 15.62 -12.73 1.40
C VAL A 172 15.83 -11.72 2.53
N VAL A 173 14.80 -10.93 2.83
CA VAL A 173 14.86 -9.90 3.88
C VAL A 173 14.93 -10.55 5.27
N ARG A 174 14.22 -11.65 5.48
CA ARG A 174 14.34 -12.44 6.70
C ARG A 174 15.77 -12.95 6.90
N ALA A 175 16.35 -13.62 5.91
CA ALA A 175 17.73 -14.13 5.98
C ALA A 175 18.74 -13.00 6.24
N TRP A 176 18.55 -11.84 5.62
CA TRP A 176 19.35 -10.64 5.91
C TRP A 176 19.22 -10.19 7.37
N ALA A 177 18.01 -10.17 7.92
CA ALA A 177 17.76 -9.84 9.33
C ALA A 177 18.33 -10.89 10.31
N GLU A 178 18.55 -12.14 9.87
CA GLU A 178 19.28 -13.16 10.65
C GLU A 178 20.81 -13.00 10.59
N GLY A 179 21.32 -12.02 9.83
CA GLY A 179 22.75 -11.74 9.70
C GLY A 179 23.43 -12.48 8.54
N VAL A 180 22.67 -13.08 7.61
CA VAL A 180 23.25 -13.66 6.40
C VAL A 180 23.91 -12.56 5.57
N CYS A 181 25.16 -12.77 5.15
CA CYS A 181 25.89 -11.78 4.37
C CYS A 181 25.29 -11.58 2.96
N PHE A 182 25.49 -10.37 2.40
CA PHE A 182 24.80 -9.95 1.17
C PHE A 182 25.10 -10.87 -0.01
N ALA A 183 26.33 -11.37 -0.10
CA ALA A 183 26.79 -12.28 -1.15
C ALA A 183 25.96 -13.58 -1.21
N ARG A 184 25.42 -14.04 -0.08
CA ARG A 184 24.64 -15.28 0.04
C ARG A 184 23.14 -15.07 -0.13
N LEU A 185 22.64 -13.83 -0.12
CA LEU A 185 21.21 -13.55 -0.29
C LEU A 185 20.66 -14.06 -1.63
N ARG A 186 21.51 -14.13 -2.66
CA ARG A 186 21.14 -14.65 -3.98
C ARG A 186 20.82 -16.15 -3.97
N GLU A 187 21.25 -16.89 -2.94
CA GLU A 187 20.88 -18.30 -2.73
C GLU A 187 19.38 -18.46 -2.45
N PHE A 188 18.75 -17.44 -1.84
CA PHE A 188 17.35 -17.48 -1.41
C PHE A 188 16.38 -17.02 -2.49
N ALA A 189 16.82 -16.14 -3.40
CA ALA A 189 16.06 -15.77 -4.57
C ALA A 189 16.98 -15.29 -5.70
N PRO A 190 16.74 -15.72 -6.95
CA PRO A 190 17.47 -15.25 -8.13
C PRO A 190 17.00 -13.84 -8.55
N LEU A 191 17.18 -12.86 -7.67
CA LEU A 191 16.82 -11.46 -7.87
C LEU A 191 18.08 -10.63 -8.13
N SER A 192 17.94 -9.51 -8.83
CA SER A 192 19.05 -8.57 -8.98
C SER A 192 19.32 -7.82 -7.69
N ASP A 193 20.60 -7.55 -7.40
CA ASP A 193 21.03 -6.81 -6.20
C ASP A 193 20.31 -5.46 -6.05
N GLY A 194 20.02 -4.79 -7.17
CA GLY A 194 19.30 -3.52 -7.17
C GLY A 194 17.87 -3.62 -6.65
N ILE A 195 17.18 -4.76 -6.85
CA ILE A 195 15.84 -5.01 -6.28
C ILE A 195 15.96 -5.17 -4.76
N ILE A 196 16.95 -5.94 -4.30
CA ILE A 196 17.19 -6.21 -2.88
C ILE A 196 17.56 -4.92 -2.14
N ILE A 197 18.56 -4.17 -2.64
CA ILE A 197 19.01 -2.91 -2.01
C ILE A 197 17.89 -1.88 -1.94
N ARG A 198 17.09 -1.75 -3.01
CA ARG A 198 15.96 -0.82 -3.04
C ARG A 198 14.87 -1.23 -2.04
N CYS A 199 14.62 -2.53 -1.88
CA CYS A 199 13.69 -3.05 -0.88
C CYS A 199 14.18 -2.70 0.53
N LEU A 200 15.43 -3.06 0.88
CA LEU A 200 16.02 -2.81 2.19
C LEU A 200 16.00 -1.31 2.57
N ARG A 201 16.35 -0.43 1.62
CA ARG A 201 16.29 1.02 1.85
C ARG A 201 14.89 1.54 2.16
N LYS A 202 13.88 1.05 1.43
CA LYS A 202 12.48 1.46 1.65
C LYS A 202 11.92 0.87 2.94
N LEU A 203 12.30 -0.36 3.25
CA LEU A 203 11.87 -1.08 4.44
C LEU A 203 12.20 -0.31 5.71
N SER A 204 13.43 0.22 5.83
CA SER A 204 13.83 1.02 6.99
C SER A 204 12.93 2.24 7.23
N GLY A 205 12.51 2.93 6.17
CA GLY A 205 11.56 4.04 6.25
C GLY A 205 10.19 3.58 6.75
N LEU A 206 9.68 2.49 6.20
CA LEU A 206 8.38 1.93 6.57
C LEU A 206 8.37 1.41 8.03
N LEU A 207 9.41 0.71 8.47
CA LEU A 207 9.51 0.22 9.86
C LEU A 207 9.43 1.36 10.88
N ARG A 208 10.09 2.50 10.58
CA ARG A 208 10.01 3.70 11.43
C ARG A 208 8.61 4.31 11.47
N GLN A 209 7.90 4.31 10.33
CA GLN A 209 6.51 4.75 10.27
C GLN A 209 5.60 3.84 11.11
N MET A 210 5.81 2.53 11.02
CA MET A 210 5.05 1.56 11.82
C MET A 210 5.35 1.67 13.32
N HIS A 211 6.59 1.97 13.72
CA HIS A 211 6.93 2.29 15.11
C HIS A 211 6.09 3.47 15.63
N ASN A 212 6.03 4.57 14.86
CA ASN A 212 5.25 5.75 15.24
C ASN A 212 3.74 5.44 15.29
N ALA A 213 3.21 4.75 14.29
CA ALA A 213 1.82 4.31 14.25
C ALA A 213 1.47 3.45 15.48
N ALA A 214 2.34 2.51 15.85
CA ALA A 214 2.15 1.66 17.03
C ALA A 214 2.15 2.48 18.34
N LYS A 215 2.99 3.52 18.44
CA LYS A 215 2.98 4.43 19.60
C LYS A 215 1.68 5.24 19.69
N VAL A 216 1.20 5.78 18.57
CA VAL A 216 -0.12 6.47 18.52
C VAL A 216 -1.24 5.49 18.90
N ALA A 217 -1.10 4.22 18.51
CA ALA A 217 -2.04 3.16 18.87
C ALA A 217 -1.94 2.69 20.35
N GLY A 218 -1.01 3.24 21.16
CA GLY A 218 -0.77 2.82 22.54
C GLY A 218 -0.07 1.46 22.68
N ARG A 219 0.49 0.92 21.60
CA ARG A 219 1.16 -0.39 21.53
C ARG A 219 2.68 -0.25 21.54
N THR A 220 3.24 0.33 22.60
CA THR A 220 4.67 0.69 22.69
C THR A 220 5.61 -0.50 22.51
N GLU A 221 5.32 -1.65 23.12
CA GLU A 221 6.15 -2.86 22.98
C GLU A 221 6.22 -3.35 21.53
N LEU A 222 5.08 -3.35 20.83
CA LEU A 222 5.05 -3.66 19.41
C LEU A 222 5.80 -2.60 18.60
N GLY A 223 5.68 -1.33 18.99
CA GLY A 223 6.46 -0.23 18.41
C GLY A 223 7.96 -0.47 18.50
N ASN A 224 8.47 -0.87 19.66
CA ASN A 224 9.89 -1.14 19.87
C ASN A 224 10.37 -2.31 19.00
N LYS A 225 9.55 -3.34 18.80
CA LYS A 225 9.85 -4.46 17.91
C LYS A 225 10.12 -4.03 16.46
N PHE A 226 9.52 -2.95 15.97
CA PHE A 226 9.80 -2.42 14.63
C PHE A 226 11.20 -1.78 14.51
N LEU A 227 11.90 -1.54 15.62
CA LEU A 227 13.23 -0.94 15.66
C LEU A 227 14.36 -1.95 15.95
N GLU A 228 14.01 -3.18 16.30
CA GLU A 228 14.94 -4.31 16.48
C GLU A 228 15.41 -4.86 15.12
#